data_AF-A0AAW5N0N6-F1
#
_entry.id   AF-A0AAW5N0N6-F1
#
_cell.length_a   1.000
_cell.length_b   1.000
_cell.length_c   1.000
_cell.angle_alpha   90.00
_cell.angle_beta   90.00
_cell.angle_gamma   90.00
#
_symmetry.space_group_name_H-M   'P 1'
#
loop_
_entity.id
_entity.type
_entity.pdbx_description
1 polymer ?
#
loop_
_entity_poly.entity_id
_entity_poly.type
_entity_poly.pdbx_seq_one_letter_code
_entity_poly.pdbx_strand_id
1 'polypeptide(L)'
;CTVAGPATETIPGRDIPLSEGSKLRIGDHHGTVIEIPGHTLGHVALHFEDDRIAFVGDTLFAMGCGRLFEGTPEQMHRSLQRLAALADDA
;
A
#
# COMPACT_ATOMS: atom_id res chain seq x y z
N CYS A 1 -16.77 10.22 -10.41
CA CYS A 1 -15.82 9.78 -9.36
C CYS A 1 -14.74 8.98 -10.05
N THR A 2 -13.49 9.07 -9.59
CA THR A 2 -12.37 8.30 -10.17
C THR A 2 -11.91 7.30 -9.13
N VAL A 3 -11.80 6.03 -9.51
CA VAL A 3 -11.38 4.93 -8.64
C VAL A 3 -9.96 4.53 -9.01
N ALA A 4 -9.04 4.60 -8.05
CA ALA A 4 -7.68 4.13 -8.20
C ALA A 4 -7.49 2.82 -7.40
N GLY A 5 -6.71 1.90 -7.93
CA GLY A 5 -6.42 0.62 -7.27
C GLY A 5 -5.25 -0.12 -7.90
N PRO A 6 -4.76 -1.20 -7.28
CA PRO A 6 -3.59 -1.93 -7.78
C PRO A 6 -3.75 -2.39 -9.22
N ALA A 7 -2.71 -2.25 -10.04
CA ALA A 7 -2.70 -2.60 -11.46
C ALA A 7 -2.90 -4.10 -11.70
N THR A 8 -2.41 -4.93 -10.77
CA THR A 8 -2.42 -6.39 -10.85
C THR A 8 -3.67 -7.04 -10.28
N GLU A 9 -4.59 -6.26 -9.69
CA GLU A 9 -5.85 -6.74 -9.11
C GLU A 9 -7.06 -6.41 -10.00
N THR A 10 -8.06 -7.29 -9.98
CA THR A 10 -9.34 -7.01 -10.64
C THR A 10 -10.27 -6.30 -9.66
N ILE A 11 -10.23 -4.97 -9.67
CA ILE A 11 -11.10 -4.13 -8.83
C ILE A 11 -12.27 -3.58 -9.65
N PRO A 12 -13.54 -3.84 -9.25
CA PRO A 12 -14.71 -3.30 -9.94
C PRO A 12 -14.66 -1.78 -10.04
N GLY A 13 -14.78 -1.26 -11.27
CA GLY A 13 -14.80 0.17 -11.52
C GLY A 13 -13.45 0.88 -11.40
N ARG A 14 -12.31 0.17 -11.34
CA ARG A 14 -10.98 0.79 -11.33
C ARG A 14 -10.70 1.55 -12.62
N ASP A 15 -10.60 2.88 -12.50
CA ASP A 15 -10.25 3.79 -13.59
C ASP A 15 -8.73 3.95 -13.73
N ILE A 16 -8.01 4.01 -12.60
CA ILE A 16 -6.57 4.26 -12.55
C ILE A 16 -5.84 3.03 -11.99
N PRO A 17 -4.99 2.36 -12.80
CA PRO A 17 -4.12 1.30 -12.31
C PRO A 17 -2.92 1.89 -11.56
N LEU A 18 -2.62 1.34 -10.39
CA LEU A 18 -1.51 1.75 -9.53
C LEU A 18 -0.44 0.65 -9.47
N SER A 19 0.80 1.04 -9.71
CA SER A 19 2.00 0.20 -9.56
C SER A 19 3.01 0.88 -8.62
N GLU A 20 4.03 0.17 -8.20
CA GLU A 20 5.18 0.71 -7.44
C GLU A 20 5.62 2.10 -7.95
N GLY A 21 5.74 3.07 -7.04
CA GLY A 21 6.19 4.43 -7.35
C GLY A 21 5.16 5.33 -8.04
N SER A 22 3.96 4.82 -8.37
CA SER A 22 2.88 5.63 -8.94
C SER A 22 2.58 6.85 -8.06
N LYS A 23 2.42 8.01 -8.70
CA LYS A 23 2.11 9.27 -7.99
C LYS A 23 0.59 9.45 -7.86
N LEU A 24 0.17 9.89 -6.69
CA LEU A 24 -1.23 10.14 -6.35
C LEU A 24 -1.40 11.59 -5.95
N ARG A 25 -2.58 12.14 -6.23
CA ARG A 25 -2.98 13.46 -5.76
C ARG A 25 -4.43 13.47 -5.31
N ILE A 26 -4.67 13.89 -4.08
CA ILE A 26 -6.02 14.07 -3.51
C ILE A 26 -6.09 15.51 -2.99
N GLY A 27 -6.74 16.40 -3.75
CA GLY A 27 -6.67 17.84 -3.45
C GLY A 27 -5.22 18.34 -3.54
N ASP A 28 -4.71 18.85 -2.43
CA ASP A 28 -3.33 19.34 -2.27
C ASP A 28 -2.37 18.28 -1.70
N HIS A 29 -2.88 17.08 -1.38
CA HIS A 29 -2.09 15.98 -0.81
C HIS A 29 -1.42 15.16 -1.91
N HIS A 30 -0.11 14.97 -1.82
CA HIS A 30 0.70 14.23 -2.77
C HIS A 30 1.19 12.92 -2.17
N GLY A 31 0.97 11.83 -2.89
CA GLY A 31 1.31 10.49 -2.40
C GLY A 31 2.09 9.64 -3.40
N THR A 32 2.69 8.58 -2.89
CA THR A 32 3.37 7.53 -3.65
C THR A 32 2.83 6.16 -3.29
N VAL A 33 2.73 5.29 -4.28
CA VAL A 33 2.33 3.90 -4.12
C VAL A 33 3.53 3.03 -3.79
N ILE A 34 3.37 2.12 -2.83
CA ILE A 34 4.37 1.13 -2.40
C ILE A 34 3.72 -0.25 -2.52
N GLU A 35 4.27 -1.15 -3.33
CA GLU A 35 3.78 -2.54 -3.41
C GLU A 35 4.15 -3.32 -2.14
N ILE A 36 3.16 -3.96 -1.53
CA ILE A 36 3.32 -4.65 -0.24
C ILE A 36 2.64 -6.02 -0.29
N PRO A 37 3.09 -6.93 -1.19
CA PRO A 37 2.50 -8.25 -1.32
C PRO A 37 2.61 -9.04 -0.01
N GLY A 38 1.59 -9.83 0.29
CA GLY A 38 1.55 -10.68 1.48
C GLY A 38 0.15 -11.14 1.77
N HIS A 39 -0.74 -10.21 2.13
CA HIS A 39 -2.16 -10.51 2.32
C HIS A 39 -2.80 -10.99 1.00
N THR A 40 -2.71 -10.15 -0.03
CA THR A 40 -2.92 -10.50 -1.44
C THR A 40 -1.62 -10.25 -2.22
N LEU A 41 -1.51 -10.78 -3.44
CA LEU A 41 -0.32 -10.58 -4.26
C LEU A 41 -0.24 -9.17 -4.86
N GLY A 42 -1.37 -8.50 -5.12
CA GLY A 42 -1.41 -7.15 -5.65
C GLY A 42 -1.63 -6.06 -4.60
N HIS A 43 -1.43 -6.33 -3.30
CA HIS A 43 -1.65 -5.34 -2.25
C HIS A 43 -0.68 -4.15 -2.37
N VAL A 44 -1.19 -2.92 -2.19
CA VAL A 44 -0.40 -1.68 -2.23
C VAL A 44 -0.72 -0.78 -1.03
N ALA A 45 0.29 -0.07 -0.53
CA ALA A 45 0.14 1.03 0.41
C ALA A 45 0.19 2.37 -0.33
N LEU A 46 -0.52 3.36 0.23
CA LEU A 46 -0.48 4.75 -0.23
C LEU A 46 0.23 5.59 0.83
N HIS A 47 1.39 6.13 0.49
CA HIS A 47 2.20 6.93 1.41
C HIS A 47 2.15 8.41 1.00
N PHE A 48 1.64 9.24 1.89
CA PHE A 48 1.59 10.69 1.78
C PHE A 48 2.62 11.26 2.77
N GLU A 49 3.85 11.45 2.29
CA GLU A 49 5.01 11.78 3.13
C GLU A 49 4.85 13.14 3.82
N ASP A 50 4.47 14.18 3.08
CA ASP A 50 4.26 15.54 3.61
C ASP A 50 3.17 15.58 4.70
N ASP A 51 2.18 14.70 4.59
CA ASP A 51 1.07 14.57 5.55
C ASP A 51 1.39 13.61 6.69
N ARG A 52 2.48 12.85 6.59
CA ARG A 52 2.88 11.79 7.53
C ARG A 52 1.80 10.72 7.70
N ILE A 53 1.19 10.31 6.59
CA ILE A 53 0.11 9.32 6.56
C ILE A 53 0.49 8.17 5.62
N ALA A 54 0.31 6.93 6.09
CA ALA A 54 0.36 5.74 5.26
C ALA A 54 -0.94 4.94 5.39
N PHE A 55 -1.64 4.75 4.27
CA PHE A 55 -2.74 3.81 4.17
C PHE A 55 -2.19 2.44 3.79
N VAL A 56 -2.12 1.52 4.77
CA VAL A 56 -1.44 0.21 4.62
C VAL A 56 -2.38 -0.98 4.43
N GLY A 57 -3.69 -0.73 4.47
CA GLY A 57 -4.73 -1.77 4.39
C GLY A 57 -4.46 -2.94 5.33
N ASP A 58 -4.78 -4.14 4.87
CA ASP A 58 -4.65 -5.37 5.66
C ASP A 58 -3.22 -5.89 5.81
N THR A 59 -2.18 -5.16 5.37
CA THR A 59 -0.79 -5.63 5.52
C THR A 59 -0.28 -5.46 6.95
N LEU A 60 -0.55 -4.32 7.59
CA LEU A 60 -0.10 -4.00 8.95
C LEU A 60 -1.29 -3.56 9.82
N PHE A 61 -1.36 -4.10 11.02
CA PHE A 61 -2.29 -3.69 12.08
C PHE A 61 -1.51 -3.32 13.34
N ALA A 62 -2.17 -2.62 14.27
CA ALA A 62 -1.62 -2.46 15.61
C ALA A 62 -1.34 -3.85 16.21
N MET A 63 -0.08 -4.11 16.53
CA MET A 63 0.39 -5.38 17.11
C MET A 63 0.17 -6.62 16.22
N GLY A 64 0.04 -6.46 14.90
CA GLY A 64 -0.18 -7.60 14.01
C GLY A 64 -0.02 -7.31 12.52
N CYS A 65 -0.23 -8.33 11.69
CA CYS A 65 -0.24 -8.21 10.23
C CYS A 65 -1.39 -9.03 9.65
N GLY A 66 -1.72 -8.78 8.38
CA GLY A 66 -2.75 -9.53 7.69
C GLY A 66 -2.48 -11.02 7.63
N ARG A 67 -3.56 -11.79 7.55
CA ARG A 67 -3.46 -13.22 7.19
C ARG A 67 -2.91 -13.36 5.77
N LEU A 68 -2.11 -14.38 5.53
CA LEU A 68 -1.55 -14.66 4.21
C LEU A 68 -2.54 -15.51 3.43
N PHE A 69 -3.38 -14.88 2.59
CA PHE A 69 -4.30 -15.63 1.73
C PHE A 69 -3.61 -16.06 0.43
N GLU A 70 -2.79 -15.19 -0.15
CA GLU A 70 -2.16 -15.44 -1.45
C GLU A 70 -0.63 -15.35 -1.43
N GLY A 71 -0.07 -14.54 -0.54
CA GLY A 71 1.37 -14.35 -0.41
C GLY A 71 2.05 -15.33 0.54
N THR A 72 3.38 -15.21 0.62
CA THR A 72 4.27 -15.98 1.49
C THR A 72 4.68 -15.19 2.74
N PRO A 73 5.10 -15.85 3.83
CA PRO A 73 5.66 -15.17 4.99
C PRO A 73 6.84 -14.26 4.65
N GLU A 74 7.68 -14.67 3.70
CA GLU A 74 8.84 -13.90 3.23
C GLU A 74 8.42 -12.62 2.49
N GLN A 75 7.35 -12.68 1.69
CA GLN A 75 6.78 -11.49 1.05
C GLN A 75 6.21 -10.53 2.10
N MET A 76 5.38 -11.02 3.02
CA MET A 76 4.81 -10.20 4.09
C MET A 76 5.90 -9.57 4.96
N HIS A 77 6.90 -10.35 5.37
CA HIS A 77 8.01 -9.83 6.17
C HIS A 77 8.75 -8.70 5.44
N ARG A 78 9.05 -8.88 4.14
CA ARG A 78 9.66 -7.82 3.32
C ARG A 78 8.76 -6.58 3.25
N SER A 79 7.46 -6.75 3.03
CA SER A 79 6.48 -5.66 2.99
C SER A 79 6.44 -4.89 4.30
N LEU A 80 6.46 -5.57 5.44
CA LEU A 80 6.55 -4.95 6.76
C LEU A 80 7.86 -4.19 6.97
N GLN A 81 9.00 -4.72 6.49
CA GLN A 81 10.28 -4.01 6.53
C GLN A 81 10.27 -2.73 5.69
N ARG A 82 9.58 -2.74 4.54
CA ARG A 82 9.40 -1.52 3.72
C ARG A 82 8.59 -0.45 4.47
N LEU A 83 7.52 -0.86 5.15
CA LEU A 83 6.68 0.05 5.94
C LEU A 83 7.42 0.59 7.18
N ALA A 84 8.23 -0.24 7.84
CA ALA A 84 9.04 0.15 8.98
C ALA A 84 10.21 1.10 8.63
N ALA A 85 10.58 1.18 7.35
CA ALA A 85 11.60 2.09 6.85
C ALA A 85 11.06 3.47 6.44
N LEU A 86 9.74 3.69 6.55
CA LEU A 86 9.15 5.02 6.42
C LEU A 86 9.64 5.90 7.59
N ALA A 87 9.73 7.21 7.37
CA ALA A 87 10.27 8.12 8.38
C ALA A 87 9.40 8.10 9.66
N ASP A 88 10.05 7.98 10.81
CA ASP A 88 9.40 8.12 12.11
C ASP A 88 9.06 9.59 12.39
N ASP A 89 7.98 9.80 13.13
CA ASP A 89 7.70 11.07 13.80
C ASP A 89 8.72 11.27 14.94
N ALA A 90 9.75 12.09 14.69
CA ALA A 90 10.72 12.51 15.70
C ALA A 90 10.12 13.51 16.71
#